data_AF-A0A800FYN7-F1
#
_entry.id   AF-A0A800FYN7-F1
#
_cell.length_a   1.000
_cell.length_b   1.000
_cell.length_c   1.000
_cell.angle_alpha   90.00
_cell.angle_beta   90.00
_cell.angle_gamma   90.00
#
_symmetry.space_group_name_H-M   'P 1'
#
loop_
_entity.id
_entity.type
_entity.pdbx_description
1 polymer ?
#
loop_
_entity_poly.entity_id
_entity_poly.type
_entity_poly.pdbx_seq_one_letter_code
_entity_poly.pdbx_strand_id
1 'polypeptide(L)'
;MFSRFCSALLLITALYATSGCTAPSTQTDSQTVTDQPFPDNPDLWSSIRQERIRTLLGPAMARAGVDAWIVLARENANDPIASHLGAENAGGLAAFLFFADAEGNLESLAISPETEATALSEVSPLDDVRSVPRGTSMYAAAADELRNRNPRSIAVNSSNRNIADGLSYIQRVALEEALGSTLSSRLVSSEEIIIEWLSVKLPQEVEIMRRAAKLTEQLELEAYEQVVPGETTDADLARFLKTRMADLGVVDGWVPDQNPNVNSGPDRGHSHSTEKVIMPG
;
A
#
# COMPACT_ATOMS: atom_id res chain seq x y z
N MET A 1 69.65 24.83 63.83
CA MET A 1 70.86 24.13 64.34
C MET A 1 70.77 22.68 63.86
N PHE A 2 71.70 22.28 62.98
CA PHE A 2 72.05 20.92 62.51
C PHE A 2 70.92 19.95 62.09
N SER A 3 70.72 19.73 60.79
CA SER A 3 71.37 18.69 59.95
C SER A 3 71.11 17.26 60.41
N ARG A 4 70.44 16.47 59.57
CA ARG A 4 70.91 15.14 59.14
C ARG A 4 70.11 14.60 57.95
N PHE A 5 70.85 14.40 56.86
CA PHE A 5 70.55 13.53 55.73
C PHE A 5 70.42 12.07 56.21
N CYS A 6 69.47 11.32 55.65
CA CYS A 6 69.61 9.88 55.48
C CYS A 6 68.78 9.40 54.29
N SER A 7 69.46 8.97 53.24
CA SER A 7 68.95 8.29 52.06
C SER A 7 68.41 6.90 52.41
N ALA A 8 67.32 6.45 51.76
CA ALA A 8 67.21 5.07 51.27
C ALA A 8 65.94 4.85 50.40
N LEU A 9 66.22 4.48 49.15
CA LEU A 9 65.52 3.47 48.34
C LEU A 9 64.03 3.67 47.99
N LEU A 10 63.78 4.33 46.85
CA LEU A 10 62.54 4.21 46.08
C LEU A 10 62.62 2.96 45.18
N LEU A 11 61.76 1.97 45.43
CA LEU A 11 61.46 0.91 44.46
C LEU A 11 60.59 1.51 43.35
N ILE A 12 61.08 1.50 42.12
CA ILE A 12 60.30 1.81 40.92
C ILE A 12 59.69 0.49 40.43
N THR A 13 58.40 0.28 40.69
CA THR A 13 57.60 -0.74 40.02
C THR A 13 57.10 -0.16 38.69
N ALA A 14 57.66 -0.62 37.58
CA ALA A 14 57.16 -0.34 36.24
C ALA A 14 55.82 -1.07 36.03
N LEU A 15 54.72 -0.32 36.08
CA LEU A 15 53.38 -0.80 35.73
C LEU A 15 53.22 -0.70 34.21
N TYR A 16 53.36 -1.82 33.50
CA TYR A 16 53.01 -1.90 32.09
C TYR A 16 51.49 -1.82 31.95
N ALA A 17 50.97 -0.64 31.58
CA ALA A 17 49.60 -0.48 31.12
C ALA A 17 49.51 -0.98 29.67
N THR A 18 49.08 -2.23 29.48
CA THR A 18 48.66 -2.70 28.16
C THR A 18 47.31 -2.08 27.84
N SER A 19 47.32 -1.03 27.02
CA SER A 19 46.11 -0.48 26.39
C SER A 19 45.52 -1.53 25.45
N GLY A 20 44.52 -2.27 25.93
CA GLY A 20 43.67 -3.08 25.08
C GLY A 20 42.73 -2.17 24.30
N CYS A 21 43.03 -1.93 23.03
CA CYS A 21 42.05 -1.41 22.08
C CYS A 21 40.98 -2.49 21.85
N THR A 22 39.89 -2.44 22.60
CA THR A 22 38.66 -3.15 22.24
C THR A 22 38.02 -2.43 21.06
N ALA A 23 38.12 -3.03 19.88
CA ALA A 23 37.33 -2.62 18.72
C ALA A 23 35.83 -2.73 19.06
N PRO A 24 34.96 -1.84 18.54
CA PRO A 24 33.53 -2.01 18.71
C PRO A 24 33.11 -3.28 17.99
N SER A 25 32.57 -4.24 18.72
CA SER A 25 31.90 -5.39 18.12
C SER A 25 30.68 -4.89 17.38
N THR A 26 30.73 -4.88 16.06
CA THR A 26 29.53 -4.90 15.21
C THR A 26 28.77 -6.16 15.57
N GLN A 27 27.74 -6.01 16.40
CA GLN A 27 26.73 -7.05 16.53
C GLN A 27 25.98 -7.09 15.21
N THR A 28 26.38 -8.02 14.35
CA THR A 28 25.49 -8.52 13.30
C THR A 28 24.37 -9.23 14.04
N ASP A 29 23.24 -8.55 14.17
CA ASP A 29 22.02 -9.10 14.74
C ASP A 29 21.46 -10.08 13.70
N SER A 30 22.08 -11.26 13.60
CA SER A 30 21.56 -12.41 12.86
C SER A 30 20.41 -13.00 13.67
N GLN A 31 19.30 -12.26 13.77
CA GLN A 31 18.03 -12.86 14.10
C GLN A 31 17.51 -13.51 12.84
N THR A 32 17.67 -14.84 12.76
CA THR A 32 16.84 -15.69 11.91
C THR A 32 15.38 -15.40 12.29
N VAL A 33 14.67 -14.65 11.45
CA VAL A 33 13.23 -14.43 11.58
C VAL A 33 12.55 -15.75 11.19
N THR A 34 12.44 -16.67 12.15
CA THR A 34 11.70 -17.92 11.99
C THR A 34 10.26 -17.84 12.51
N ASP A 35 9.85 -16.69 13.06
CA ASP A 35 8.48 -16.45 13.50
C ASP A 35 7.86 -15.39 12.58
N GLN A 36 6.81 -15.78 11.84
CA GLN A 36 5.91 -14.95 11.01
C GLN A 36 6.40 -13.51 10.67
N PRO A 37 6.76 -13.22 9.41
CA PRO A 37 7.40 -11.94 9.04
C PRO A 37 6.52 -10.70 9.29
N PHE A 38 5.21 -10.90 9.42
CA PHE A 38 4.23 -9.86 9.67
C PHE A 38 3.37 -10.19 10.90
N PRO A 39 2.83 -9.17 11.61
CA PRO A 39 1.90 -9.41 12.70
C PRO A 39 0.67 -10.20 12.25
N ASP A 40 0.29 -11.21 13.03
CA ASP A 40 -0.99 -11.92 12.86
C ASP A 40 -2.13 -11.06 13.44
N ASN A 41 -2.55 -10.07 12.65
CA ASN A 41 -3.65 -9.17 12.99
C ASN A 41 -4.63 -9.09 11.82
N PRO A 42 -5.83 -9.70 11.93
CA PRO A 42 -6.82 -9.69 10.85
C PRO A 42 -7.34 -8.28 10.50
N ASP A 43 -7.25 -7.33 11.44
CA ASP A 43 -7.74 -5.96 11.28
C ASP A 43 -6.65 -4.98 10.82
N LEU A 44 -5.44 -5.47 10.51
CA LEU A 44 -4.32 -4.61 10.15
C LEU A 44 -4.63 -3.74 8.92
N TRP A 45 -5.15 -4.33 7.85
CA TRP A 45 -5.41 -3.61 6.62
C TRP A 45 -6.68 -2.75 6.68
N SER A 46 -7.71 -3.20 7.40
CA SER A 46 -8.94 -2.42 7.60
C SER A 46 -8.67 -1.17 8.44
N SER A 47 -7.86 -1.28 9.50
CA SER A 47 -7.45 -0.13 10.33
C SER A 47 -6.57 0.86 9.55
N ILE A 48 -5.56 0.38 8.81
CA ILE A 48 -4.74 1.24 7.94
C ILE A 48 -5.61 1.95 6.90
N ARG A 49 -6.52 1.23 6.24
CA ARG A 49 -7.47 1.81 5.27
C ARG A 49 -8.27 2.95 5.90
N GLN A 50 -8.85 2.70 7.06
CA GLN A 50 -9.66 3.69 7.78
C GLN A 50 -8.84 4.93 8.16
N GLU A 51 -7.62 4.75 8.66
CA GLU A 51 -6.71 5.86 8.98
C GLU A 51 -6.31 6.65 7.73
N ARG A 52 -6.00 5.98 6.62
CA ARG A 52 -5.67 6.63 5.34
C ARG A 52 -6.82 7.50 4.82
N ILE A 53 -8.05 7.03 4.92
CA ILE A 53 -9.23 7.82 4.52
C ILE A 53 -9.36 9.03 5.44
N ARG A 54 -9.37 8.81 6.76
CA ARG A 54 -9.59 9.87 7.77
C ARG A 54 -8.52 10.96 7.77
N THR A 55 -7.26 10.62 7.50
CA THR A 55 -6.13 11.54 7.72
C THR A 55 -5.48 12.04 6.44
N LEU A 56 -5.56 11.29 5.34
CA LEU A 56 -4.82 11.60 4.11
C LEU A 56 -5.72 12.01 2.94
N LEU A 57 -6.96 11.48 2.84
CA LEU A 57 -7.80 11.69 1.66
C LEU A 57 -8.31 13.13 1.56
N GLY A 58 -8.86 13.70 2.64
CA GLY A 58 -9.32 15.09 2.67
C GLY A 58 -8.22 16.10 2.27
N PRO A 59 -7.03 16.06 2.89
CA PRO A 59 -5.91 16.90 2.47
C PRO A 59 -5.46 16.67 1.02
N ALA A 60 -5.52 15.43 0.51
CA ALA A 60 -5.18 15.14 -0.88
C ALA A 60 -6.20 15.76 -1.85
N MET A 61 -7.50 15.67 -1.55
CA MET A 61 -8.55 16.32 -2.32
C MET A 61 -8.40 17.85 -2.34
N ALA A 62 -8.09 18.46 -1.18
CA ALA A 62 -7.83 19.89 -1.08
C ALA A 62 -6.64 20.34 -1.94
N ARG A 63 -5.51 19.59 -1.91
CA ARG A 63 -4.34 19.86 -2.77
C ARG A 63 -4.64 19.70 -4.26
N ALA A 64 -5.45 18.71 -4.62
CA ALA A 64 -5.92 18.50 -5.99
C ALA A 64 -6.96 19.55 -6.46
N GLY A 65 -7.47 20.39 -5.55
CA GLY A 65 -8.50 21.39 -5.87
C GLY A 65 -9.86 20.77 -6.19
N VAL A 66 -10.18 19.62 -5.58
CA VAL A 66 -11.43 18.89 -5.81
C VAL A 66 -12.37 18.96 -4.62
N ASP A 67 -13.59 19.46 -4.84
CA ASP A 67 -14.62 19.60 -3.81
C ASP A 67 -15.36 18.27 -3.53
N ALA A 68 -15.60 17.47 -4.56
CA ALA A 68 -16.28 16.17 -4.45
C ALA A 68 -15.61 15.09 -5.30
N TRP A 69 -15.55 13.86 -4.82
CA TRP A 69 -15.10 12.70 -5.58
C TRP A 69 -16.14 11.58 -5.51
N ILE A 70 -16.46 10.99 -6.65
CA ILE A 70 -17.37 9.85 -6.75
C ILE A 70 -16.67 8.63 -7.34
N VAL A 71 -16.82 7.50 -6.67
CA VAL A 71 -16.44 6.17 -7.17
C VAL A 71 -17.69 5.30 -7.20
N LEU A 72 -17.92 4.64 -8.33
CA LEU A 72 -19.07 3.75 -8.52
C LEU A 72 -18.61 2.31 -8.46
N ALA A 73 -19.05 1.58 -7.44
CA ALA A 73 -18.82 0.14 -7.37
C ALA A 73 -19.57 -0.58 -8.49
N ARG A 74 -18.98 -1.69 -8.95
CA ARG A 74 -19.54 -2.49 -10.03
C ARG A 74 -19.30 -3.95 -9.70
N GLU A 75 -20.40 -4.67 -9.52
CA GLU A 75 -20.40 -6.09 -9.17
C GLU A 75 -19.41 -6.86 -10.06
N ASN A 76 -18.49 -7.60 -9.43
CA ASN A 76 -17.47 -8.43 -10.08
C ASN A 76 -16.48 -7.70 -11.02
N ALA A 77 -16.52 -6.37 -11.10
CA ALA A 77 -15.64 -5.57 -11.94
C ALA A 77 -15.35 -4.22 -11.26
N ASN A 78 -14.96 -4.27 -9.99
CA ASN A 78 -14.74 -3.07 -9.19
C ASN A 78 -13.70 -2.14 -9.79
N ASP A 79 -13.87 -0.85 -9.46
CA ASP A 79 -12.88 0.18 -9.77
C ASP A 79 -11.50 -0.24 -9.21
N PRO A 80 -10.38 -0.04 -9.92
CA PRO A 80 -9.05 -0.36 -9.42
C PRO A 80 -8.72 0.25 -8.05
N ILE A 81 -9.31 1.41 -7.69
CA ILE A 81 -9.10 2.03 -6.38
C ILE A 81 -9.95 1.40 -5.26
N ALA A 82 -10.89 0.50 -5.57
CA ALA A 82 -11.94 0.08 -4.65
C ALA A 82 -11.41 -0.44 -3.31
N SER A 83 -10.35 -1.26 -3.33
CA SER A 83 -9.70 -1.84 -2.15
C SER A 83 -9.05 -0.80 -1.22
N HIS A 84 -8.81 0.42 -1.68
CA HIS A 84 -8.37 1.53 -0.85
C HIS A 84 -9.53 2.23 -0.14
N LEU A 85 -10.75 2.11 -0.67
CA LEU A 85 -11.95 2.79 -0.17
C LEU A 85 -12.89 1.88 0.62
N GLY A 86 -12.74 0.55 0.49
CA GLY A 86 -13.74 -0.40 0.97
C GLY A 86 -14.92 -0.57 0.02
N ALA A 87 -14.80 -0.08 -1.22
CA ALA A 87 -15.86 -0.18 -2.22
C ALA A 87 -16.01 -1.60 -2.80
N GLU A 88 -15.01 -2.45 -2.64
CA GLU A 88 -15.05 -3.85 -3.02
C GLU A 88 -16.08 -4.67 -2.23
N ASN A 89 -16.50 -4.17 -1.06
CA ASN A 89 -17.51 -4.78 -0.21
C ASN A 89 -18.95 -4.55 -0.71
N ALA A 90 -19.14 -3.73 -1.75
CA ALA A 90 -20.45 -3.56 -2.35
C ALA A 90 -20.83 -4.80 -3.17
N GLY A 91 -21.92 -5.47 -2.77
CA GLY A 91 -22.48 -6.62 -3.50
C GLY A 91 -23.12 -6.27 -4.86
N GLY A 92 -23.21 -4.98 -5.20
CA GLY A 92 -23.84 -4.49 -6.43
C GLY A 92 -23.40 -3.06 -6.76
N LEU A 93 -24.12 -2.41 -7.68
CA LEU A 93 -23.90 -0.99 -7.96
C LEU A 93 -24.20 -0.17 -6.70
N ALA A 94 -23.20 0.58 -6.24
CA ALA A 94 -23.28 1.53 -5.13
C ALA A 94 -22.41 2.76 -5.46
N ALA A 95 -22.71 3.90 -4.85
CA ALA A 95 -21.93 5.13 -5.04
C ALA A 95 -21.19 5.48 -3.76
N PHE A 96 -19.88 5.68 -3.87
CA PHE A 96 -19.00 6.12 -2.79
C PHE A 96 -18.62 7.57 -3.06
N LEU A 97 -19.02 8.45 -2.17
CA LEU A 97 -18.92 9.90 -2.29
C LEU A 97 -18.01 10.43 -1.19
N PHE A 98 -17.11 11.32 -1.58
CA PHE A 98 -16.19 12.01 -0.69
C PHE A 98 -16.32 13.50 -0.95
N PHE A 99 -16.39 14.29 0.11
CA PHE A 99 -16.47 15.75 0.06
C PHE A 99 -15.36 16.32 0.93
N ALA A 100 -14.60 17.26 0.38
CA ALA A 100 -13.54 17.94 1.11
C ALA A 100 -13.72 19.45 1.03
N ASP A 101 -13.46 20.14 2.13
CA ASP A 101 -13.29 21.59 2.13
C ASP A 101 -11.85 22.00 1.81
N ALA A 102 -11.59 23.30 1.77
CA ALA A 102 -10.27 23.84 1.44
C ALA A 102 -9.22 23.54 2.54
N GLU A 103 -9.67 23.31 3.77
CA GLU A 103 -8.87 22.95 4.93
C GLU A 103 -8.54 21.45 4.96
N GLY A 104 -9.19 20.64 4.11
CA GLY A 104 -8.99 19.21 4.00
C GLY A 104 -9.83 18.39 5.00
N ASN A 105 -10.88 18.98 5.59
CA ASN A 105 -11.86 18.22 6.36
C ASN A 105 -12.67 17.35 5.40
N LEU A 106 -12.75 16.05 5.71
CA LEU A 106 -13.40 15.06 4.87
C LEU A 106 -14.77 14.68 5.45
N GLU A 107 -15.77 14.62 4.59
CA GLU A 107 -17.01 13.87 4.83
C GLU A 107 -17.14 12.78 3.77
N SER A 108 -17.55 11.57 4.18
CA SER A 108 -17.66 10.42 3.31
C SER A 108 -18.98 9.68 3.46
N LEU A 109 -19.57 9.29 2.32
CA LEU A 109 -20.89 8.66 2.24
C LEU A 109 -20.90 7.54 1.21
N ALA A 110 -21.37 6.36 1.57
CA ALA A 110 -21.81 5.36 0.61
C ALA A 110 -23.34 5.44 0.41
N ILE A 111 -23.81 5.33 -0.83
CA ILE A 111 -25.22 5.14 -1.17
C ILE A 111 -25.37 3.74 -1.74
N SER A 112 -26.20 2.93 -1.08
CA SER A 112 -26.35 1.51 -1.39
C SER A 112 -27.83 1.12 -1.44
N PRO A 113 -28.23 0.16 -2.29
CA PRO A 113 -29.56 -0.43 -2.23
C PRO A 113 -29.85 -0.99 -0.83
N GLU A 114 -31.11 -0.89 -0.38
CA GLU A 114 -31.54 -1.37 0.94
C GLU A 114 -31.24 -2.86 1.20
N THR A 115 -31.13 -3.67 0.15
CA THR A 115 -30.81 -5.10 0.28
C THR A 115 -29.35 -5.35 0.67
N GLU A 116 -28.45 -4.40 0.40
CA GLU A 116 -27.01 -4.51 0.63
C GLU A 116 -26.50 -3.55 1.72
N ALA A 117 -27.25 -2.47 2.00
CA ALA A 117 -26.78 -1.36 2.83
C ALA A 117 -26.38 -1.76 4.26
N THR A 118 -27.08 -2.70 4.88
CA THR A 118 -26.74 -3.21 6.22
C THR A 118 -25.39 -3.94 6.22
N ALA A 119 -25.18 -4.87 5.27
CA ALA A 119 -23.92 -5.60 5.19
C ALA A 119 -22.75 -4.66 4.86
N LEU A 120 -22.98 -3.67 4.00
CA LEU A 120 -21.98 -2.67 3.68
C LEU A 120 -21.65 -1.78 4.89
N SER A 121 -22.64 -1.37 5.69
CA SER A 121 -22.41 -0.49 6.84
C SER A 121 -21.61 -1.14 7.97
N GLU A 122 -21.67 -2.47 8.11
CA GLU A 122 -20.90 -3.22 9.09
C GLU A 122 -19.38 -3.21 8.82
N VAL A 123 -18.98 -3.04 7.55
CA VAL A 123 -17.57 -3.14 7.12
C VAL A 123 -17.02 -1.87 6.47
N SER A 124 -17.87 -0.89 6.16
CA SER A 124 -17.48 0.34 5.50
C SER A 124 -16.57 1.21 6.39
N PRO A 125 -15.47 1.74 5.86
CA PRO A 125 -14.64 2.70 6.60
C PRO A 125 -15.14 4.15 6.51
N LEU A 126 -16.24 4.41 5.78
CA LEU A 126 -16.82 5.74 5.56
C LEU A 126 -17.67 6.19 6.76
N ASP A 127 -17.97 7.49 6.83
CA ASP A 127 -18.72 8.09 7.94
C ASP A 127 -20.19 7.66 7.96
N ASP A 128 -20.80 7.45 6.78
CA ASP A 128 -22.20 7.03 6.65
C ASP A 128 -22.41 6.05 5.47
N VAL A 129 -23.42 5.19 5.62
CA VAL A 129 -23.95 4.33 4.56
C VAL A 129 -25.45 4.53 4.49
N ARG A 130 -25.89 5.24 3.45
CA ARG A 130 -27.29 5.55 3.21
C ARG A 130 -27.96 4.48 2.36
N SER A 131 -28.94 3.83 2.96
CA SER A 131 -29.87 2.93 2.28
C SER A 131 -30.83 3.71 1.39
N VAL A 132 -31.07 3.21 0.18
CA VAL A 132 -32.15 3.70 -0.71
C VAL A 132 -33.08 2.55 -1.13
N PRO A 133 -34.38 2.84 -1.35
CA PRO A 133 -35.36 1.80 -1.69
C PRO A 133 -34.98 1.02 -2.95
N ARG A 134 -35.32 -0.27 -2.99
CA ARG A 134 -35.12 -1.10 -4.18
C ARG A 134 -35.75 -0.46 -5.42
N GLY A 135 -35.01 -0.46 -6.53
CA GLY A 135 -35.44 0.12 -7.80
C GLY A 135 -35.09 1.61 -7.95
N THR A 136 -34.56 2.26 -6.92
CA THR A 136 -33.95 3.59 -7.03
C THR A 136 -32.71 3.51 -7.91
N SER A 137 -32.52 4.46 -8.83
CA SER A 137 -31.28 4.57 -9.61
C SER A 137 -30.16 5.10 -8.72
N MET A 138 -29.06 4.34 -8.57
CA MET A 138 -27.89 4.81 -7.80
C MET A 138 -27.27 6.07 -8.42
N TYR A 139 -27.27 6.18 -9.75
CA TYR A 139 -26.79 7.38 -10.44
C TYR A 139 -27.65 8.60 -10.08
N ALA A 140 -28.98 8.45 -10.04
CA ALA A 140 -29.88 9.53 -9.64
C ALA A 140 -29.70 9.91 -8.17
N ALA A 141 -29.61 8.92 -7.28
CA ALA A 141 -29.39 9.18 -5.85
C ALA A 141 -28.04 9.88 -5.58
N ALA A 142 -26.96 9.48 -6.26
CA ALA A 142 -25.67 10.14 -6.17
C ALA A 142 -25.72 11.57 -6.77
N ALA A 143 -26.40 11.74 -7.90
CA ALA A 143 -26.57 13.06 -8.50
C ALA A 143 -27.43 14.00 -7.64
N ASP A 144 -28.41 13.48 -6.90
CA ASP A 144 -29.21 14.25 -5.93
C ASP A 144 -28.33 14.75 -4.78
N GLU A 145 -27.47 13.90 -4.21
CA GLU A 145 -26.52 14.29 -3.18
C GLU A 145 -25.54 15.36 -3.69
N LEU A 146 -24.97 15.16 -4.88
CA LEU A 146 -24.07 16.13 -5.52
C LEU A 146 -24.78 17.45 -5.83
N ARG A 147 -26.06 17.45 -6.25
CA ARG A 147 -26.85 18.67 -6.48
C ARG A 147 -27.11 19.43 -5.18
N ASN A 148 -27.42 18.72 -4.08
CA ASN A 148 -27.66 19.34 -2.78
C ASN A 148 -26.41 20.04 -2.23
N ARG A 149 -25.22 19.44 -2.43
CA ARG A 149 -23.95 20.04 -2.00
C ARG A 149 -23.38 21.05 -3.00
N ASN A 150 -23.78 20.98 -4.26
CA ASN A 150 -23.40 21.89 -5.35
C ASN A 150 -21.87 22.15 -5.45
N PRO A 151 -21.02 21.11 -5.52
CA PRO A 151 -19.56 21.26 -5.59
C PRO A 151 -19.13 21.98 -6.87
N ARG A 152 -18.02 22.72 -6.82
CA ARG A 152 -17.46 23.44 -7.97
C ARG A 152 -16.68 22.49 -8.90
N SER A 153 -16.15 21.40 -8.36
CA SER A 153 -15.42 20.35 -9.08
C SER A 153 -15.83 18.97 -8.57
N ILE A 154 -16.05 18.02 -9.49
CA ILE A 154 -16.44 16.65 -9.17
C ILE A 154 -15.46 15.69 -9.85
N ALA A 155 -14.59 15.05 -9.09
CA ALA A 155 -13.69 14.04 -9.63
C ALA A 155 -14.41 12.73 -9.95
N VAL A 156 -14.01 12.13 -11.07
CA VAL A 156 -14.40 10.79 -11.52
C VAL A 156 -13.17 10.00 -11.96
N ASN A 157 -13.22 8.68 -11.81
CA ASN A 157 -12.11 7.78 -12.17
C ASN A 157 -12.05 7.53 -13.68
N SER A 158 -11.67 8.55 -14.43
CA SER A 158 -11.40 8.50 -15.87
C SER A 158 -10.07 9.22 -16.13
N SER A 159 -9.03 8.46 -16.44
CA SER A 159 -7.63 8.91 -16.42
C SER A 159 -6.77 8.04 -17.36
N ASN A 160 -5.56 8.50 -17.69
CA ASN A 160 -4.55 7.66 -18.35
C ASN A 160 -3.76 6.78 -17.36
N ARG A 161 -4.07 6.85 -16.06
CA ARG A 161 -3.48 6.00 -15.03
C ARG A 161 -4.47 4.91 -14.64
N ASN A 162 -4.06 3.66 -14.78
CA ASN A 162 -4.92 2.49 -14.51
C ASN A 162 -5.64 2.54 -13.15
N ILE A 163 -4.95 2.97 -12.08
CA ILE A 163 -5.53 3.06 -10.73
C ILE A 163 -6.66 4.11 -10.60
N ALA A 164 -6.68 5.09 -11.52
CA ALA A 164 -7.63 6.19 -11.58
C ALA A 164 -8.59 6.08 -12.78
N ASP A 165 -8.66 4.91 -13.43
CA ASP A 165 -9.45 4.67 -14.66
C ASP A 165 -10.42 3.49 -14.51
N GLY A 166 -11.23 3.52 -13.45
CA GLY A 166 -12.21 2.47 -13.18
C GLY A 166 -13.64 2.79 -13.61
N LEU A 167 -13.95 4.06 -13.94
CA LEU A 167 -15.28 4.46 -14.39
C LEU A 167 -15.50 4.01 -15.83
N SER A 168 -16.28 2.94 -16.00
CA SER A 168 -16.59 2.45 -17.34
C SER A 168 -17.40 3.45 -18.16
N TYR A 169 -17.30 3.35 -19.49
CA TYR A 169 -18.05 4.19 -20.42
C TYR A 169 -19.57 4.22 -20.11
N ILE A 170 -20.18 3.07 -19.83
CA ILE A 170 -21.62 2.98 -19.54
C ILE A 170 -21.96 3.67 -18.21
N GLN A 171 -21.15 3.48 -17.16
CA GLN A 171 -21.34 4.17 -15.88
C GLN A 171 -21.19 5.69 -16.05
N ARG A 172 -20.22 6.13 -16.86
CA ARG A 172 -19.99 7.55 -17.15
C ARG A 172 -21.19 8.19 -17.84
N VAL A 173 -21.71 7.58 -18.90
CA VAL A 173 -22.89 8.08 -19.62
C VAL A 173 -24.10 8.18 -18.69
N ALA A 174 -24.37 7.13 -17.90
CA ALA A 174 -25.48 7.12 -16.96
C ALA A 174 -25.34 8.15 -15.83
N LEU A 175 -24.12 8.37 -15.35
CA LEU A 175 -23.82 9.40 -14.35
C LEU A 175 -24.03 10.81 -14.94
N GLU A 176 -23.47 11.09 -16.12
CA GLU A 176 -23.60 12.40 -16.79
C GLU A 176 -25.07 12.74 -17.12
N GLU A 177 -25.87 11.75 -17.49
CA GLU A 177 -27.33 11.90 -17.68
C GLU A 177 -28.02 12.28 -16.37
N ALA A 178 -27.73 11.59 -15.26
CA ALA A 178 -28.32 11.85 -13.95
C ALA A 178 -27.89 13.19 -13.33
N LEU A 179 -26.66 13.62 -13.60
CA LEU A 179 -26.10 14.90 -13.14
C LEU A 179 -26.70 16.10 -13.88
N GLY A 180 -27.04 15.92 -15.16
CA GLY A 180 -27.44 17.01 -16.06
C GLY A 180 -26.27 17.93 -16.43
N SER A 181 -26.48 18.80 -17.42
CA SER A 181 -25.39 19.58 -18.05
C SER A 181 -24.57 20.42 -17.08
N THR A 182 -25.21 21.05 -16.09
CA THR A 182 -24.54 21.92 -15.12
C THR A 182 -23.49 21.18 -14.31
N LEU A 183 -23.83 20.08 -13.65
CA LEU A 183 -22.86 19.32 -12.85
C LEU A 183 -21.92 18.49 -13.73
N SER A 184 -22.40 17.97 -14.86
CA SER A 184 -21.54 17.27 -15.82
C SER A 184 -20.41 18.16 -16.35
N SER A 185 -20.65 19.47 -16.51
CA SER A 185 -19.61 20.43 -16.89
C SER A 185 -18.49 20.63 -15.85
N ARG A 186 -18.69 20.14 -14.62
CA ARG A 186 -17.74 20.24 -13.50
C ARG A 186 -16.98 18.94 -13.25
N LEU A 187 -17.21 17.91 -14.07
CA LEU A 187 -16.49 16.65 -13.98
C LEU A 187 -15.01 16.86 -14.35
N VAL A 188 -14.12 16.37 -13.49
CA VAL A 188 -12.67 16.36 -13.67
C VAL A 188 -12.13 14.95 -13.42
N SER A 189 -10.90 14.68 -13.85
CA SER A 189 -10.24 13.40 -13.54
C SER A 189 -9.87 13.33 -12.06
N SER A 190 -9.98 12.16 -11.45
CA SER A 190 -9.48 11.88 -10.09
C SER A 190 -7.98 11.62 -10.02
N GLU A 191 -7.27 11.69 -11.15
CA GLU A 191 -5.85 11.35 -11.24
C GLU A 191 -5.01 12.04 -10.15
N GLU A 192 -5.18 13.35 -9.99
CA GLU A 192 -4.40 14.14 -9.03
C GLU A 192 -4.73 13.78 -7.57
N ILE A 193 -6.00 13.52 -7.25
CA ILE A 193 -6.41 13.05 -5.91
C ILE A 193 -5.67 11.75 -5.58
N ILE A 194 -5.67 10.81 -6.54
CA ILE A 194 -5.08 9.49 -6.32
C ILE A 194 -3.56 9.58 -6.21
N ILE A 195 -2.90 10.44 -7.00
CA ILE A 195 -1.46 10.71 -6.86
C ILE A 195 -1.16 11.28 -5.46
N GLU A 196 -1.85 12.35 -5.07
CA GLU A 196 -1.64 13.04 -3.80
C GLU A 196 -1.94 12.15 -2.59
N TRP A 197 -2.92 11.26 -2.71
CA TRP A 197 -3.33 10.37 -1.64
C TRP A 197 -2.42 9.14 -1.51
N LEU A 198 -2.14 8.46 -2.63
CA LEU A 198 -1.36 7.22 -2.61
C LEU A 198 0.14 7.46 -2.46
N SER A 199 0.64 8.66 -2.76
CA SER A 199 2.06 9.00 -2.59
C SER A 199 2.47 9.15 -1.13
N VAL A 200 1.52 9.39 -0.22
CA VAL A 200 1.78 9.50 1.22
C VAL A 200 1.51 8.16 1.92
N LYS A 201 2.47 7.72 2.74
CA LYS A 201 2.36 6.51 3.57
C LYS A 201 2.26 6.88 5.04
N LEU A 202 1.41 6.16 5.76
CA LEU A 202 1.35 6.23 7.21
C LEU A 202 2.64 5.64 7.82
N PRO A 203 3.05 6.08 9.03
CA PRO A 203 4.21 5.51 9.71
C PRO A 203 4.16 3.97 9.84
N GLN A 204 2.97 3.42 10.09
CA GLN A 204 2.76 1.98 10.19
C GLN A 204 2.93 1.26 8.84
N GLU A 205 2.48 1.86 7.73
CA GLU A 205 2.73 1.32 6.39
C GLU A 205 4.23 1.29 6.08
N VAL A 206 4.97 2.35 6.45
CA VAL A 206 6.43 2.40 6.27
C VAL A 206 7.14 1.29 7.06
N GLU A 207 6.68 0.98 8.27
CA GLU A 207 7.24 -0.14 9.04
C GLU A 207 6.95 -1.50 8.40
N ILE A 208 5.73 -1.72 7.88
CA ILE A 208 5.39 -2.94 7.12
C ILE A 208 6.26 -3.05 5.88
N MET A 209 6.44 -1.97 5.12
CA MET A 209 7.31 -1.93 3.94
C MET A 209 8.77 -2.24 4.30
N ARG A 210 9.27 -1.77 5.44
CA ARG A 210 10.63 -2.06 5.93
C ARG A 210 10.79 -3.56 6.22
N ARG A 211 9.79 -4.19 6.84
CA ARG A 211 9.80 -5.64 7.09
C ARG A 211 9.75 -6.44 5.80
N ALA A 212 8.89 -6.05 4.87
CA ALA A 212 8.81 -6.65 3.54
C ALA A 212 10.17 -6.58 2.82
N ALA A 213 10.82 -5.41 2.83
CA ALA A 213 12.13 -5.22 2.20
C ALA A 213 13.21 -6.14 2.81
N LYS A 214 13.27 -6.24 4.15
CA LYS A 214 14.20 -7.16 4.83
C LYS A 214 13.94 -8.62 4.46
N LEU A 215 12.68 -9.03 4.39
CA LEU A 215 12.34 -10.38 4.00
C LEU A 215 12.70 -10.65 2.53
N THR A 216 12.45 -9.68 1.64
CA THR A 216 12.86 -9.78 0.24
C THR A 216 14.37 -9.95 0.11
N GLU A 217 15.17 -9.15 0.83
CA GLU A 217 16.63 -9.28 0.87
C GLU A 217 17.06 -10.68 1.37
N GLN A 218 16.44 -11.17 2.45
CA GLN A 218 16.72 -12.52 2.96
C GLN A 218 16.43 -13.59 1.90
N LEU A 219 15.24 -13.56 1.27
CA LEU A 219 14.84 -14.52 0.24
C LEU A 219 15.77 -14.47 -0.98
N GLU A 220 16.22 -13.27 -1.35
CA GLU A 220 17.18 -13.07 -2.44
C GLU A 220 18.54 -13.72 -2.11
N LEU A 221 19.05 -13.55 -0.90
CA LEU A 221 20.28 -14.20 -0.44
C LEU A 221 20.14 -15.73 -0.38
N GLU A 222 19.03 -16.24 0.19
CA GLU A 222 18.72 -17.68 0.22
C GLU A 222 18.68 -18.27 -1.20
N ALA A 223 18.12 -17.54 -2.16
CA ALA A 223 18.06 -17.92 -3.56
C ALA A 223 19.46 -18.00 -4.19
N TYR A 224 20.34 -17.02 -3.95
CA TYR A 224 21.71 -17.06 -4.49
C TYR A 224 22.49 -18.29 -4.02
N GLU A 225 22.25 -18.75 -2.79
CA GLU A 225 22.88 -19.97 -2.25
C GLU A 225 22.40 -21.26 -2.95
N GLN A 226 21.25 -21.25 -3.63
CA GLN A 226 20.73 -22.41 -4.37
C GLN A 226 21.33 -22.56 -5.79
N VAL A 227 22.06 -21.56 -6.29
CA VAL A 227 22.52 -21.55 -7.68
C VAL A 227 23.74 -22.45 -7.85
N VAL A 228 23.61 -23.46 -8.72
CA VAL A 228 24.71 -24.26 -9.25
C VAL A 228 24.90 -23.91 -10.72
N PRO A 229 25.95 -23.15 -11.08
CA PRO A 229 26.18 -22.74 -12.46
C PRO A 229 26.34 -23.92 -13.42
N GLY A 230 25.64 -23.88 -14.54
CA GLY A 230 25.58 -24.94 -15.54
C GLY A 230 24.52 -26.02 -15.26
N GLU A 231 23.82 -25.93 -14.12
CA GLU A 231 22.79 -26.90 -13.71
C GLU A 231 21.45 -26.23 -13.38
N THR A 232 21.43 -25.27 -12.46
CA THR A 232 20.20 -24.60 -12.02
C THR A 232 19.57 -23.77 -13.13
N THR A 233 18.25 -23.86 -13.32
CA THR A 233 17.52 -22.98 -14.24
C THR A 233 16.91 -21.76 -13.54
N ASP A 234 16.56 -20.72 -14.30
CA ASP A 234 15.82 -19.57 -13.79
C ASP A 234 14.48 -20.02 -13.13
N ALA A 235 13.79 -20.98 -13.75
CA ALA A 235 12.54 -21.56 -13.27
C ALA A 235 12.70 -22.36 -11.96
N ASP A 236 13.82 -23.08 -11.78
CA ASP A 236 14.10 -23.78 -10.53
C ASP A 236 14.22 -22.81 -9.36
N LEU A 237 14.91 -21.69 -9.57
CA LEU A 237 15.08 -20.68 -8.54
C LEU A 237 13.76 -19.95 -8.22
N ALA A 238 12.96 -19.66 -9.24
CA ALA A 238 11.64 -19.08 -9.03
C ALA A 238 10.72 -20.03 -8.25
N ARG A 239 10.79 -21.34 -8.52
CA ARG A 239 10.04 -22.37 -7.79
C ARG A 239 10.50 -22.48 -6.33
N PHE A 240 11.81 -22.43 -6.09
CA PHE A 240 12.36 -22.36 -4.74
C PHE A 240 11.78 -21.18 -3.96
N LEU A 241 11.84 -19.97 -4.54
CA LEU A 241 11.30 -18.76 -3.91
C LEU A 241 9.79 -18.87 -3.67
N LYS A 242 8.99 -19.43 -4.60
CA LYS A 242 7.56 -19.69 -4.38
C LYS A 242 7.30 -20.61 -3.18
N THR A 243 8.10 -21.67 -3.03
CA THR A 243 8.01 -22.55 -1.85
C THR A 243 8.33 -21.78 -0.58
N ARG A 244 9.40 -20.97 -0.57
CA ARG A 244 9.75 -20.14 0.60
C ARG A 244 8.66 -19.13 0.94
N MET A 245 8.07 -18.48 -0.07
CA MET A 245 6.93 -17.58 0.13
C MET A 245 5.75 -18.29 0.79
N ALA A 246 5.42 -19.50 0.32
CA ALA A 246 4.36 -20.32 0.90
C ALA A 246 4.66 -20.74 2.36
N ASP A 247 5.91 -21.14 2.66
CA ASP A 247 6.34 -21.49 4.02
C ASP A 247 6.18 -20.31 5.00
N LEU A 248 6.38 -19.08 4.50
CA LEU A 248 6.31 -17.84 5.26
C LEU A 248 4.91 -17.21 5.28
N GLY A 249 3.93 -17.81 4.59
CA GLY A 249 2.56 -17.30 4.48
C GLY A 249 2.44 -15.98 3.71
N VAL A 250 3.40 -15.65 2.85
CA VAL A 250 3.37 -14.43 2.01
C VAL A 250 2.93 -14.75 0.59
N VAL A 251 2.39 -13.74 -0.10
CA VAL A 251 1.85 -13.86 -1.46
C VAL A 251 2.62 -13.01 -2.46
N ASP A 252 2.29 -13.16 -3.73
CA ASP A 252 2.91 -12.43 -4.81
C ASP A 252 2.67 -10.91 -4.75
N GLY A 253 3.70 -10.14 -5.10
CA GLY A 253 3.61 -8.68 -5.17
C GLY A 253 2.98 -8.15 -6.46
N TRP A 254 2.87 -8.99 -7.49
CA TRP A 254 2.21 -8.68 -8.77
C TRP A 254 1.67 -9.98 -9.40
N VAL A 255 1.50 -10.02 -10.73
CA VAL A 255 0.97 -11.19 -11.45
C VAL A 255 1.74 -12.47 -11.07
N PRO A 256 1.07 -13.53 -10.55
CA PRO A 256 1.74 -14.73 -10.04
C PRO A 256 2.64 -15.46 -11.03
N ASP A 257 2.29 -15.45 -12.32
CA ASP A 257 3.11 -16.07 -13.39
C ASP A 257 4.39 -15.28 -13.69
N GLN A 258 4.50 -14.06 -13.18
CA GLN A 258 5.62 -13.14 -13.40
C GLN A 258 6.39 -12.88 -12.09
N ASN A 259 5.95 -13.42 -10.95
CA ASN A 259 6.53 -13.20 -9.63
C ASN A 259 6.86 -14.56 -8.99
N PRO A 260 8.05 -14.77 -8.41
CA PRO A 260 9.24 -13.94 -8.53
C PRO A 260 9.84 -14.04 -9.95
N ASN A 261 10.32 -12.92 -10.46
CA ASN A 261 10.99 -12.86 -11.75
C ASN A 261 12.49 -13.18 -11.56
N VAL A 262 12.94 -14.30 -12.14
CA VAL A 262 14.35 -14.70 -12.19
C VAL A 262 14.78 -14.70 -13.65
N ASN A 263 15.84 -13.95 -13.95
CA ASN A 263 16.39 -13.85 -15.30
C ASN A 263 17.91 -13.83 -15.23
N SER A 264 18.57 -14.79 -15.89
CA SER A 264 20.03 -14.85 -15.96
C SER A 264 20.60 -14.37 -17.30
N GLY A 265 21.85 -13.93 -17.31
CA GLY A 265 22.58 -13.55 -18.53
C GLY A 265 22.07 -12.26 -19.18
N PRO A 266 22.20 -12.10 -20.52
CA PRO A 266 21.74 -10.91 -21.22
C PRO A 266 20.25 -10.67 -20.97
N ASP A 267 19.88 -9.40 -20.71
CA ASP A 267 18.50 -8.98 -20.43
C ASP A 267 17.52 -9.47 -21.50
N ARG A 268 16.35 -9.94 -21.05
CA ARG A 268 15.30 -10.56 -21.86
C ARG A 268 13.91 -10.02 -21.53
N GLY A 269 13.85 -8.91 -20.78
CA GLY A 269 12.60 -8.34 -20.29
C GLY A 269 12.17 -8.92 -18.94
N HIS A 270 10.92 -8.62 -18.57
CA HIS A 270 10.44 -8.71 -17.19
C HIS A 270 9.26 -9.68 -16.99
N SER A 271 9.03 -10.60 -17.92
CA SER A 271 7.77 -11.33 -17.96
C SER A 271 7.79 -12.64 -17.19
N HIS A 272 8.76 -13.53 -17.38
CA HIS A 272 8.71 -14.87 -16.78
C HIS A 272 10.10 -15.49 -16.57
N SER A 273 10.24 -16.29 -15.51
CA SER A 273 11.36 -17.22 -15.32
C SER A 273 11.21 -18.40 -16.29
N THR A 274 12.32 -18.89 -16.85
CA THR A 274 12.30 -19.92 -17.91
C THR A 274 13.18 -21.12 -17.57
N GLU A 275 13.08 -22.20 -18.34
CA GLU A 275 13.93 -23.40 -18.24
C GLU A 275 15.39 -23.15 -18.70
N LYS A 276 15.81 -21.89 -18.73
CA LYS A 276 17.15 -21.51 -19.15
C LYS A 276 18.12 -21.76 -18.01
N VAL A 277 19.18 -22.48 -18.31
CA VAL A 277 20.26 -22.78 -17.36
C VAL A 277 21.07 -21.51 -17.07
N ILE A 278 21.30 -21.27 -15.78
CA ILE A 278 22.17 -20.21 -15.27
C ILE A 278 23.61 -20.64 -15.52
N MET A 279 24.35 -19.88 -16.31
CA MET A 279 25.75 -20.17 -16.66
C MET A 279 26.71 -19.36 -15.78
N PRO A 280 27.99 -19.77 -15.63
CA PRO A 280 29.00 -18.93 -15.00
C PRO A 280 29.20 -17.59 -15.73
N GLY A 281 29.47 -16.53 -14.96
CA GLY A 281 29.69 -15.15 -15.45
C GLY A 281 28.43 -14.29 -15.37
#